data_AF-A0A9D2HC48-F1
#
_entry.id   AF-A0A9D2HC48-F1
#
_cell.length_a   1.000
_cell.length_b   1.000
_cell.length_c   1.000
_cell.angle_alpha   90.00
_cell.angle_beta   90.00
_cell.angle_gamma   90.00
#
_symmetry.space_group_name_H-M   'P 1'
#
loop_
_entity.id
_entity.type
_entity.pdbx_description
1 polymer ?
#
loop_
_entity_poly.entity_id
_entity_poly.type
_entity_poly.pdbx_seq_one_letter_code
_entity_poly.pdbx_strand_id
1 'polypeptide(L)'
;MELIRKPIHYTQEGKSVFDQFYLDEDYNVPDQKEDVQRIIQGSAECRPEDIRPVENYVKITGKVYFRVLYMTASGDPKPAVLEGKIPFEEMVYAENDGNETFFIRNMRTEFTGTMVHSRKLSLRVMTELEIGRESLRDEELTTDVEGSIPVYRKMQKMNLLKLSVSKKDTYRIKEEIVLPGTKESIGQMLSADIVSRKMDIRLGQDEILIRGELLMFCMYLSGEGKADWIEQSVPYEGRIPCEGVSGEMFHHIRYSLEDTLSDVRMDEDGEMRVIGIEATLVLRMNIYEEEETEILRDMYSLEEECTFETQDTVFEELLMQNQSRCKLSERLALPELKEDVLQIIHSQGNIQVESEQHVQEGIRVEGILHLSFLYVRGDDIEPYGSWQGILPFSYLIEYPDMPEDAQSSLSSHVEQLAVTLAGSEAVEVKAVLAFDVFLRKMIPVSVITKVETKPFDMEALAERPGIVGHIVRDGEDMWSLAKQYMTTVDGIREINGLDSENVRTGDKLLILKENMSIL
;
A
#
# COMPACT_ATOMS: atom_id res chain seq x y z
N MET A 1 12.40 -2.09 -42.18
CA MET A 1 12.92 -0.89 -41.49
C MET A 1 13.32 -1.27 -40.07
N GLU A 2 14.21 -0.52 -39.45
CA GLU A 2 14.66 -0.76 -38.06
C GLU A 2 13.88 0.16 -37.12
N LEU A 3 13.25 -0.42 -36.09
CA LEU A 3 12.50 0.36 -35.10
C LEU A 3 13.42 0.80 -33.97
N ILE A 4 13.38 2.07 -33.60
CA ILE A 4 14.01 2.56 -32.39
C ILE A 4 13.02 2.38 -31.25
N ARG A 5 13.41 1.57 -30.27
CA ARG A 5 12.59 1.20 -29.13
C ARG A 5 13.23 1.63 -27.83
N LYS A 6 12.36 1.85 -26.84
CA LYS A 6 12.74 2.24 -25.50
C LYS A 6 12.08 1.29 -24.49
N PRO A 7 12.83 0.69 -23.56
CA PRO A 7 12.25 -0.16 -22.53
C PRO A 7 11.51 0.70 -21.49
N ILE A 8 10.33 0.24 -21.09
CA ILE A 8 9.53 0.80 -20.02
C ILE A 8 9.26 -0.32 -19.01
N HIS A 9 9.65 -0.05 -17.77
CA HIS A 9 9.47 -0.97 -16.65
C HIS A 9 8.34 -0.47 -15.77
N TYR A 10 7.45 -1.36 -15.33
CA TYR A 10 6.41 -1.04 -14.36
C TYR A 10 6.03 -2.27 -13.54
N THR A 11 5.39 -2.04 -12.40
CA THR A 11 4.82 -3.09 -11.56
C THR A 11 3.32 -3.12 -11.77
N GLN A 12 2.79 -4.31 -12.02
CA GLN A 12 1.35 -4.52 -12.09
C GLN A 12 0.91 -5.29 -10.85
N GLU A 13 0.15 -4.62 -9.97
CA GLU A 13 -0.54 -5.28 -8.88
C GLU A 13 -1.76 -6.03 -9.43
N GLY A 14 -1.82 -7.33 -9.18
CA GLY A 14 -3.00 -8.13 -9.49
C GLY A 14 -4.04 -8.07 -8.37
N LYS A 15 -5.15 -8.77 -8.55
CA LYS A 15 -6.20 -8.86 -7.52
C LYS A 15 -5.68 -9.60 -6.30
N SER A 16 -5.94 -9.03 -5.12
CA SER A 16 -5.67 -9.68 -3.83
C SER A 16 -6.47 -10.99 -3.71
N VAL A 17 -5.91 -11.94 -2.98
CA VAL A 17 -6.61 -13.16 -2.54
C VAL A 17 -6.89 -13.05 -1.05
N PHE A 18 -8.11 -13.39 -0.65
CA PHE A 18 -8.52 -13.37 0.75
C PHE A 18 -8.66 -14.80 1.25
N ASP A 19 -8.17 -15.04 2.45
CA ASP A 19 -8.34 -16.31 3.14
C ASP A 19 -8.48 -16.10 4.66
N GLN A 20 -9.02 -17.10 5.35
CA GLN A 20 -9.12 -17.09 6.80
C GLN A 20 -8.86 -18.48 7.36
N PHE A 21 -8.16 -18.53 8.49
CA PHE A 21 -7.91 -19.80 9.19
C PHE A 21 -8.15 -19.66 10.69
N TYR A 22 -8.37 -20.82 11.34
CA TYR A 22 -8.69 -20.91 12.76
C TYR A 22 -7.72 -21.85 13.46
N LEU A 23 -7.29 -21.45 14.66
CA LEU A 23 -6.54 -22.31 15.58
C LEU A 23 -7.35 -22.42 16.88
N ASP A 24 -7.64 -23.64 17.33
CA ASP A 24 -8.27 -23.91 18.63
C ASP A 24 -7.34 -24.86 19.40
N GLU A 25 -6.71 -24.33 20.45
CA GLU A 25 -5.67 -25.02 21.22
C GLU A 25 -5.96 -24.99 22.71
N ASP A 26 -5.71 -26.11 23.37
CA ASP A 26 -5.74 -26.22 24.83
C ASP A 26 -4.38 -25.85 25.42
N TYR A 27 -4.35 -24.83 26.28
CA TYR A 27 -3.12 -24.38 26.94
C TYR A 27 -3.12 -24.69 28.44
N ASN A 28 -2.18 -25.52 28.87
CA ASN A 28 -1.97 -25.80 30.29
C ASN A 28 -1.08 -24.73 30.91
N VAL A 29 -1.54 -24.18 32.04
CA VAL A 29 -0.76 -23.18 32.79
C VAL A 29 0.52 -23.88 33.30
N PRO A 30 1.73 -23.32 33.15
CA PRO A 30 2.97 -23.94 33.65
C PRO A 30 3.04 -24.03 35.18
N ASP A 31 3.72 -25.03 35.75
CA ASP A 31 3.80 -25.24 37.21
C ASP A 31 4.46 -24.09 37.99
N GLN A 32 5.28 -23.28 37.31
CA GLN A 32 5.90 -22.10 37.90
C GLN A 32 4.97 -20.89 37.98
N LYS A 33 3.78 -20.97 37.35
CA LYS A 33 2.78 -19.89 37.29
C LYS A 33 1.63 -20.22 38.22
N GLU A 34 1.15 -19.21 38.93
CA GLU A 34 -0.02 -19.33 39.79
C GLU A 34 -1.29 -19.64 39.00
N ASP A 35 -2.24 -20.27 39.68
CA ASP A 35 -3.58 -20.60 39.19
C ASP A 35 -4.29 -19.37 38.63
N VAL A 36 -4.99 -19.55 37.52
CA VAL A 36 -5.81 -18.51 36.89
C VAL A 36 -7.11 -18.40 37.65
N GLN A 37 -7.41 -17.20 38.18
CA GLN A 37 -8.73 -16.88 38.73
C GLN A 37 -9.64 -16.36 37.63
N ARG A 38 -9.13 -15.44 36.81
CA ARG A 38 -9.88 -14.76 35.75
C ARG A 38 -8.93 -14.17 34.70
N ILE A 39 -9.35 -14.20 33.45
CA ILE A 39 -8.66 -13.51 32.34
C ILE A 39 -9.07 -12.03 32.32
N ILE A 40 -8.09 -11.14 32.26
CA ILE A 40 -8.26 -9.69 32.11
C ILE A 40 -8.31 -9.34 30.61
N GLN A 41 -7.32 -9.81 29.87
CA GLN A 41 -7.16 -9.52 28.45
C GLN A 41 -6.37 -10.65 27.78
N GLY A 42 -6.75 -10.98 26.56
CA GLY A 42 -5.99 -11.83 25.67
C GLY A 42 -5.64 -11.10 24.40
N SER A 43 -4.45 -11.34 23.86
CA SER A 43 -4.05 -10.86 22.54
C SER A 43 -3.26 -11.93 21.81
N ALA A 44 -3.29 -11.86 20.48
CA ALA A 44 -2.40 -12.66 19.65
C ALA A 44 -1.94 -11.87 18.43
N GLU A 45 -0.71 -12.13 18.03
CA GLU A 45 -0.06 -11.58 16.85
C GLU A 45 0.36 -12.74 15.95
N CYS A 46 -0.23 -12.81 14.77
CA CYS A 46 0.22 -13.74 13.74
C CYS A 46 1.48 -13.19 13.08
N ARG A 47 2.53 -14.02 12.95
CA ARG A 47 3.79 -13.67 12.28
C ARG A 47 4.12 -14.72 11.21
N PRO A 48 3.85 -14.44 9.93
CA PRO A 48 4.32 -15.23 8.81
C PRO A 48 5.86 -15.27 8.78
N GLU A 49 6.44 -16.45 8.54
CA GLU A 49 7.88 -16.68 8.46
C GLU A 49 8.34 -17.07 7.05
N ASP A 50 7.48 -17.75 6.27
CA ASP A 50 7.75 -18.14 4.87
C ASP A 50 6.46 -18.00 4.05
N ILE A 51 6.58 -17.41 2.86
CA ILE A 51 5.49 -17.27 1.88
C ILE A 51 6.05 -17.71 0.54
N ARG A 52 5.51 -18.80 -0.01
CA ARG A 52 6.01 -19.34 -1.27
C ARG A 52 4.91 -19.93 -2.14
N PRO A 53 4.99 -19.76 -3.47
CA PRO A 53 4.10 -20.44 -4.39
C PRO A 53 4.38 -21.96 -4.41
N VAL A 54 3.32 -22.76 -4.45
CA VAL A 54 3.33 -24.22 -4.57
C VAL A 54 2.20 -24.63 -5.51
N GLU A 55 2.53 -24.93 -6.77
CA GLU A 55 1.54 -25.20 -7.82
C GLU A 55 0.49 -24.06 -7.93
N ASN A 56 -0.79 -24.35 -7.66
CA ASN A 56 -1.90 -23.39 -7.68
C ASN A 56 -2.23 -22.82 -6.29
N TYR A 57 -1.28 -22.89 -5.36
CA TYR A 57 -1.42 -22.42 -3.99
C TYR A 57 -0.26 -21.51 -3.60
N VAL A 58 -0.50 -20.66 -2.61
CA VAL A 58 0.53 -19.96 -1.86
C VAL A 58 0.56 -20.58 -0.47
N LYS A 59 1.68 -21.22 -0.15
CA LYS A 59 1.93 -21.78 1.17
C LYS A 59 2.45 -20.68 2.09
N ILE A 60 1.77 -20.47 3.21
CA ILE A 60 2.15 -19.51 4.25
C ILE A 60 2.42 -20.29 5.52
N THR A 61 3.63 -20.18 6.07
CA THR A 61 3.97 -20.78 7.37
C THR A 61 4.44 -19.72 8.32
N GLY A 62 4.14 -19.90 9.60
CA GLY A 62 4.57 -18.96 10.62
C GLY A 62 4.14 -19.40 12.02
N LYS A 63 4.06 -18.42 12.92
CA LYS A 63 3.62 -18.65 14.29
C LYS A 63 2.67 -17.56 14.74
N VAL A 64 1.65 -17.95 15.48
CA VAL A 64 0.82 -17.03 16.26
C VAL A 64 1.41 -16.94 17.66
N TYR A 65 1.84 -15.74 18.08
CA TYR A 65 2.30 -15.46 19.43
C TYR A 65 1.12 -14.93 20.23
N PHE A 66 0.78 -15.59 21.35
CA PHE A 66 -0.32 -15.14 22.19
C PHE A 66 0.18 -14.70 23.55
N ARG A 67 -0.58 -13.78 24.16
CA ARG A 67 -0.42 -13.34 25.54
C ARG A 67 -1.78 -13.32 26.23
N VAL A 68 -1.82 -13.81 27.46
CA VAL A 68 -2.99 -13.76 28.33
C VAL A 68 -2.61 -13.09 29.64
N LEU A 69 -3.13 -11.88 29.87
CA LEU A 69 -3.07 -11.17 31.14
C LEU A 69 -4.23 -11.66 32.02
N TYR A 70 -3.93 -12.08 33.24
CA TYR A 70 -4.91 -12.71 34.14
C TYR A 70 -4.66 -12.33 35.61
N MET A 71 -5.68 -12.50 36.45
CA MET A 71 -5.55 -12.40 37.92
C MET A 71 -5.26 -13.76 38.53
N THR A 72 -4.29 -13.82 39.45
CA THR A 72 -3.92 -15.06 40.14
C THR A 72 -4.94 -15.45 41.21
N ALA A 73 -5.21 -16.75 41.33
CA ALA A 73 -6.06 -17.32 42.37
C ALA A 73 -5.25 -17.57 43.65
N SER A 74 -4.88 -16.50 44.35
CA SER A 74 -4.10 -16.56 45.59
C SER A 74 -4.76 -15.76 46.72
N GLY A 75 -4.19 -15.81 47.93
CA GLY A 75 -4.67 -15.01 49.06
C GLY A 75 -4.41 -13.50 48.91
N ASP A 76 -3.57 -13.12 47.94
CA ASP A 76 -3.22 -11.75 47.57
C ASP A 76 -3.21 -11.67 46.03
N PRO A 77 -4.39 -11.59 45.38
CA PRO A 77 -4.53 -11.67 43.93
C PRO A 77 -3.72 -10.59 43.21
N LYS A 78 -2.88 -11.00 42.25
CA LYS A 78 -2.04 -10.09 41.46
C LYS A 78 -2.21 -10.34 39.97
N PRO A 79 -1.97 -9.33 39.12
CA PRO A 79 -1.92 -9.55 37.69
C PRO A 79 -0.67 -10.36 37.32
N ALA A 80 -0.86 -11.33 36.44
CA ALA A 80 0.17 -12.21 35.92
C ALA A 80 -0.04 -12.44 34.42
N VAL A 81 1.00 -12.97 33.76
CA VAL A 81 0.99 -13.19 32.31
C VAL A 81 1.34 -14.63 31.93
N LEU A 82 0.62 -15.14 30.93
CA LEU A 82 0.97 -16.34 30.17
C LEU A 82 1.30 -15.95 28.75
N GLU A 83 2.36 -16.55 28.20
CA GLU A 83 2.82 -16.32 26.84
C GLU A 83 3.13 -17.64 26.17
N GLY A 84 2.90 -17.72 24.87
CA GLY A 84 3.20 -18.91 24.10
C GLY A 84 3.13 -18.64 22.60
N LYS A 85 3.35 -19.69 21.83
CA LYS A 85 3.31 -19.64 20.37
C LYS A 85 2.67 -20.89 19.79
N ILE A 86 1.86 -20.71 18.76
CA ILE A 86 1.17 -21.77 18.03
C ILE A 86 1.67 -21.75 16.58
N PRO A 87 2.39 -22.78 16.11
CA PRO A 87 2.80 -22.84 14.71
C PRO A 87 1.58 -23.03 13.80
N PHE A 88 1.62 -22.44 12.61
CA PHE A 88 0.58 -22.65 11.60
C PHE A 88 1.20 -22.87 10.21
N GLU A 89 0.42 -23.53 9.37
CA GLU A 89 0.69 -23.72 7.96
C GLU A 89 -0.65 -23.61 7.22
N GLU A 90 -0.75 -22.64 6.31
CA GLU A 90 -1.96 -22.37 5.55
C GLU A 90 -1.67 -22.44 4.04
N MET A 91 -2.64 -22.95 3.27
CA MET A 91 -2.52 -23.16 1.82
C MET A 91 -3.62 -22.38 1.10
N VAL A 92 -3.28 -21.19 0.63
CA VAL A 92 -4.26 -20.31 -0.02
C VAL A 92 -4.28 -20.54 -1.52
N TYR A 93 -5.45 -20.83 -2.09
CA TYR A 93 -5.57 -21.03 -3.54
C TYR A 93 -5.27 -19.71 -4.28
N ALA A 94 -4.27 -19.74 -5.15
CA ALA A 94 -3.96 -18.65 -6.05
C ALA A 94 -3.34 -19.21 -7.32
N GLU A 95 -4.02 -19.00 -8.44
CA GLU A 95 -3.44 -19.28 -9.76
C GLU A 95 -2.20 -18.40 -9.92
N ASN A 96 -1.08 -19.04 -10.25
CA ASN A 96 0.21 -18.41 -10.45
C ASN A 96 0.71 -18.79 -11.85
N ASP A 97 1.03 -17.79 -12.66
CA ASP A 97 1.62 -17.98 -13.99
C ASP A 97 3.15 -18.18 -13.95
N GLY A 98 3.76 -18.08 -12.76
CA GLY A 98 5.19 -18.23 -12.50
C GLY A 98 5.96 -16.92 -12.43
N ASN A 99 5.35 -15.77 -12.79
CA ASN A 99 6.00 -14.46 -12.81
C ASN A 99 5.51 -13.51 -11.70
N GLU A 100 4.63 -13.99 -10.82
CA GLU A 100 4.08 -13.20 -9.71
C GLU A 100 4.87 -13.39 -8.42
N THR A 101 5.04 -12.30 -7.67
CA THR A 101 5.51 -12.31 -6.29
C THR A 101 4.34 -12.12 -5.34
N PHE A 102 4.21 -13.01 -4.37
CA PHE A 102 3.17 -12.95 -3.34
C PHE A 102 3.69 -12.31 -2.06
N PHE A 103 2.80 -11.68 -1.31
CA PHE A 103 3.10 -11.04 -0.04
C PHE A 103 1.83 -10.80 0.77
N ILE A 104 1.95 -10.67 2.09
CA ILE A 104 0.84 -10.24 2.93
C ILE A 104 0.62 -8.74 2.72
N ARG A 105 -0.56 -8.37 2.23
CA ARG A 105 -1.00 -6.99 2.08
C ARG A 105 -1.66 -6.49 3.36
N ASN A 106 -2.49 -7.34 3.98
CA ASN A 106 -3.10 -7.07 5.27
C ASN A 106 -3.27 -8.39 6.05
N MET A 107 -3.23 -8.30 7.37
CA MET A 107 -3.44 -9.43 8.25
C MET A 107 -4.10 -8.96 9.54
N ARG A 108 -5.20 -9.61 9.90
CA ARG A 108 -5.95 -9.32 11.11
C ARG A 108 -6.07 -10.59 11.94
N THR A 109 -5.85 -10.46 13.24
CA THR A 109 -5.94 -11.60 14.18
C THR A 109 -6.94 -11.27 15.27
N GLU A 110 -7.95 -12.11 15.41
CA GLU A 110 -8.86 -12.12 16.55
C GLU A 110 -8.44 -13.22 17.52
N PHE A 111 -8.40 -12.87 18.81
CA PHE A 111 -8.01 -13.81 19.86
C PHE A 111 -9.06 -13.86 20.95
N THR A 112 -9.42 -15.08 21.35
CA THR A 112 -10.29 -15.33 22.50
C THR A 112 -9.66 -16.39 23.39
N GLY A 113 -9.29 -16.00 24.61
CA GLY A 113 -8.89 -16.93 25.66
C GLY A 113 -10.04 -17.18 26.64
N THR A 114 -10.37 -18.43 26.90
CA THR A 114 -11.37 -18.81 27.91
C THR A 114 -10.77 -19.75 28.95
N MET A 115 -11.15 -19.57 30.22
CA MET A 115 -10.71 -20.45 31.30
C MET A 115 -11.59 -21.70 31.35
N VAL A 116 -10.99 -22.87 31.16
CA VAL A 116 -11.67 -24.17 31.35
C VAL A 116 -11.68 -24.53 32.82
N HIS A 117 -10.53 -24.39 33.48
CA HIS A 117 -10.35 -24.38 34.94
C HIS A 117 -9.07 -23.62 35.29
N SER A 118 -8.72 -23.48 36.58
CA SER A 118 -7.61 -22.63 37.04
C SER A 118 -6.22 -22.96 36.47
N ARG A 119 -6.06 -24.11 35.82
CA ARG A 119 -4.79 -24.63 35.26
C ARG A 119 -4.87 -24.96 33.77
N LYS A 120 -5.99 -24.64 33.11
CA LYS A 120 -6.22 -24.94 31.70
C LYS A 120 -7.08 -23.86 31.02
N LEU A 121 -6.59 -23.35 29.90
CA LEU A 121 -7.25 -22.39 29.04
C LEU A 121 -7.58 -23.02 27.67
N SER A 122 -8.65 -22.59 27.04
CA SER A 122 -8.91 -22.81 25.61
C SER A 122 -8.62 -21.51 24.87
N LEU A 123 -7.72 -21.59 23.89
CA LEU A 123 -7.25 -20.47 23.09
C LEU A 123 -7.86 -20.62 21.69
N ARG A 124 -8.61 -19.61 21.26
CA ARG A 124 -9.15 -19.53 19.90
C ARG A 124 -8.56 -18.35 19.18
N VAL A 125 -7.97 -18.62 18.04
CA VAL A 125 -7.40 -17.63 17.13
C VAL A 125 -8.13 -17.74 15.81
N MET A 126 -8.55 -16.61 15.27
CA MET A 126 -8.97 -16.48 13.88
C MET A 126 -8.06 -15.45 13.22
N THR A 127 -7.48 -15.82 12.08
CA THR A 127 -6.63 -14.91 11.30
C THR A 127 -7.20 -14.74 9.92
N GLU A 128 -7.44 -13.49 9.53
CA GLU A 128 -7.81 -13.07 8.17
C GLU A 128 -6.55 -12.62 7.44
N LEU A 129 -6.35 -13.09 6.21
CA LEU A 129 -5.21 -12.78 5.36
C LEU A 129 -5.70 -12.14 4.07
N GLU A 130 -5.10 -11.01 3.72
CA GLU A 130 -5.14 -10.45 2.37
C GLU A 130 -3.76 -10.63 1.74
N ILE A 131 -3.70 -11.44 0.69
CA ILE A 131 -2.46 -11.74 -0.03
C ILE A 131 -2.43 -10.92 -1.31
N GLY A 132 -1.47 -10.02 -1.39
CA GLY A 132 -1.16 -9.27 -2.60
C GLY A 132 -0.32 -10.09 -3.57
N ARG A 133 -0.48 -9.79 -4.86
CA ARG A 133 0.33 -10.32 -5.95
C ARG A 133 0.84 -9.17 -6.81
N GLU A 134 2.09 -9.25 -7.23
CA GLU A 134 2.71 -8.23 -8.09
C GLU A 134 3.58 -8.92 -9.14
N SER A 135 3.46 -8.45 -10.38
CA SER A 135 4.33 -8.85 -11.50
C SER A 135 5.15 -7.65 -11.98
N LEU A 136 6.42 -7.90 -12.30
CA LEU A 136 7.26 -6.95 -13.02
C LEU A 136 6.95 -7.09 -14.50
N ARG A 137 6.67 -5.97 -15.18
CA ARG A 137 6.45 -5.92 -16.62
C ARG A 137 7.54 -5.10 -17.28
N ASP A 138 8.06 -5.66 -18.36
CA ASP A 138 9.04 -5.04 -19.25
C ASP A 138 8.39 -4.93 -20.63
N GLU A 139 8.04 -3.72 -21.03
CA GLU A 139 7.44 -3.45 -22.33
C GLU A 139 8.38 -2.58 -23.17
N GLU A 140 8.35 -2.74 -24.49
CA GLU A 140 9.13 -1.91 -25.40
C GLU A 140 8.23 -0.92 -26.13
N LEU A 141 8.56 0.36 -25.99
CA LEU A 141 7.86 1.44 -26.64
C LEU A 141 8.60 1.89 -27.90
N THR A 142 7.93 1.86 -29.05
CA THR A 142 8.52 2.34 -30.32
C THR A 142 8.44 3.85 -30.39
N THR A 143 9.60 4.50 -30.36
CA THR A 143 9.72 5.97 -30.36
C THR A 143 10.17 6.52 -31.72
N ASP A 144 10.75 5.68 -32.59
CA ASP A 144 11.14 6.11 -33.93
C ASP A 144 11.34 4.90 -34.87
N VAL A 145 11.61 5.17 -36.14
CA VAL A 145 11.92 4.22 -37.21
C VAL A 145 13.05 4.77 -38.09
N GLU A 146 14.04 3.93 -38.36
CA GLU A 146 15.12 4.18 -39.32
C GLU A 146 14.94 3.29 -40.56
N GLY A 147 15.23 3.87 -41.72
CA GLY A 147 15.07 3.20 -43.01
C GLY A 147 15.93 3.84 -44.09
N SER A 148 16.09 3.11 -45.20
CA SER A 148 16.84 3.56 -46.38
C SER A 148 16.06 4.56 -47.25
N ILE A 149 14.78 4.77 -46.97
CA ILE A 149 13.89 5.70 -47.67
C ILE A 149 13.35 6.75 -46.69
N PRO A 150 12.96 7.95 -47.14
CA PRO A 150 12.31 8.95 -46.31
C PRO A 150 10.98 8.42 -45.75
N VAL A 151 10.79 8.59 -44.44
CA VAL A 151 9.58 8.21 -43.71
C VAL A 151 9.02 9.41 -42.98
N TYR A 152 7.74 9.69 -43.21
CA TYR A 152 6.96 10.66 -42.46
C TYR A 152 6.36 9.94 -41.25
N ARG A 153 6.38 10.61 -40.10
CA ARG A 153 6.04 10.02 -38.79
C ARG A 153 4.95 10.82 -38.10
N LYS A 154 3.98 10.14 -37.51
CA LYS A 154 3.00 10.73 -36.60
C LYS A 154 3.41 10.37 -35.18
N MET A 155 3.88 11.37 -34.45
CA MET A 155 4.28 11.24 -33.06
C MET A 155 3.13 11.61 -32.14
N GLN A 156 3.04 10.97 -30.98
CA GLN A 156 2.16 11.38 -29.88
C GLN A 156 2.96 11.54 -28.60
N LYS A 157 2.87 12.72 -27.98
CA LYS A 157 3.40 12.99 -26.64
C LYS A 157 2.59 12.29 -25.57
N MET A 158 3.28 11.73 -24.58
CA MET A 158 2.71 11.05 -23.43
C MET A 158 3.58 11.27 -22.20
N ASN A 159 2.97 11.36 -21.02
CA ASN A 159 3.67 11.31 -19.74
C ASN A 159 3.54 9.90 -19.20
N LEU A 160 4.66 9.20 -19.08
CA LEU A 160 4.68 7.82 -18.59
C LEU A 160 5.27 7.77 -17.20
N LEU A 161 4.62 7.00 -16.34
CA LEU A 161 5.14 6.64 -15.03
C LEU A 161 5.97 5.37 -15.17
N LYS A 162 7.28 5.49 -14.99
CA LYS A 162 8.24 4.39 -15.11
C LYS A 162 8.75 3.99 -13.74
N LEU A 163 8.82 2.69 -13.49
CA LEU A 163 9.46 2.14 -12.29
C LEU A 163 10.98 2.31 -12.38
N SER A 164 11.54 3.06 -11.43
CA SER A 164 12.99 3.26 -11.29
C SER A 164 13.59 2.23 -10.33
N VAL A 165 12.95 2.00 -9.18
CA VAL A 165 13.42 1.05 -8.17
C VAL A 165 12.25 0.20 -7.66
N SER A 166 12.46 -1.12 -7.60
CA SER A 166 11.64 -2.04 -6.81
C SER A 166 12.53 -2.83 -5.86
N LYS A 167 12.33 -2.65 -4.56
CA LYS A 167 13.20 -3.20 -3.53
C LYS A 167 12.42 -3.53 -2.26
N LYS A 168 12.79 -4.63 -1.60
CA LYS A 168 12.41 -4.92 -0.22
C LYS A 168 13.61 -4.64 0.67
N ASP A 169 13.40 -3.94 1.78
CA ASP A 169 14.44 -3.64 2.75
C ASP A 169 13.86 -3.59 4.17
N THR A 170 14.73 -3.58 5.17
CA THR A 170 14.33 -3.52 6.58
C THR A 170 15.12 -2.45 7.31
N TYR A 171 14.45 -1.69 8.17
CA TYR A 171 15.10 -0.78 9.10
C TYR A 171 14.91 -1.23 10.54
N ARG A 172 16.02 -1.42 11.26
CA ARG A 172 15.97 -1.82 12.67
C ARG A 172 15.90 -0.59 13.57
N ILE A 173 14.82 -0.49 14.32
CA ILE A 173 14.60 0.54 15.33
C ILE A 173 15.19 0.04 16.66
N LYS A 174 15.98 0.87 17.31
CA LYS A 174 16.55 0.62 18.64
C LYS A 174 16.41 1.88 19.46
N GLU A 175 15.45 1.89 20.36
CA GLU A 175 15.17 3.03 21.23
C GLU A 175 15.04 2.56 22.67
N GLU A 176 14.93 3.50 23.60
CA GLU A 176 14.68 3.18 25.00
C GLU A 176 13.83 4.25 25.68
N ILE A 177 13.11 3.84 26.73
CA ILE A 177 12.43 4.76 27.64
C ILE A 177 12.95 4.55 29.05
N VAL A 178 13.08 5.65 29.79
CA VAL A 178 13.49 5.63 31.20
C VAL A 178 12.28 5.94 32.06
N LEU A 179 12.03 5.12 33.07
CA LEU A 179 10.91 5.31 33.99
C LEU A 179 11.04 6.64 34.73
N PRO A 180 10.02 7.52 34.71
CA PRO A 180 10.00 8.76 35.48
C PRO A 180 10.23 8.49 36.96
N GLY A 181 10.93 9.39 37.66
CA GLY A 181 11.26 9.24 39.09
C GLY A 181 10.05 9.11 40.03
N THR A 182 8.84 9.38 39.55
CA THR A 182 7.57 9.15 40.28
C THR A 182 7.12 7.69 40.28
N LYS A 183 7.71 6.84 39.44
CA LYS A 183 7.42 5.41 39.32
C LYS A 183 8.47 4.56 40.04
N GLU A 184 8.03 3.46 40.62
CA GLU A 184 8.89 2.45 41.24
C GLU A 184 9.65 1.67 40.16
N SER A 185 10.78 1.05 40.52
CA SER A 185 11.56 0.23 39.58
C SER A 185 10.81 -1.04 39.19
N ILE A 186 11.06 -1.52 37.98
CA ILE A 186 10.41 -2.71 37.41
C ILE A 186 10.99 -3.96 38.06
N GLY A 187 10.17 -4.66 38.84
CA GLY A 187 10.49 -6.00 39.33
C GLY A 187 10.20 -7.07 38.28
N GLN A 188 9.02 -7.02 37.66
CA GLN A 188 8.60 -7.98 36.63
C GLN A 188 7.73 -7.29 35.58
N MET A 189 8.11 -7.37 34.31
CA MET A 189 7.25 -6.97 33.20
C MET A 189 6.10 -7.96 33.00
N LEU A 190 4.86 -7.45 32.91
CA LEU A 190 3.66 -8.25 32.73
C LEU A 190 3.16 -8.22 31.29
N SER A 191 3.13 -7.03 30.68
CA SER A 191 2.74 -6.87 29.28
C SER A 191 3.46 -5.68 28.68
N ALA A 192 3.87 -5.81 27.43
CA ALA A 192 4.41 -4.73 26.63
C ALA A 192 3.74 -4.71 25.26
N ASP A 193 3.33 -3.54 24.81
CA ASP A 193 2.80 -3.32 23.48
C ASP A 193 3.58 -2.20 22.79
N ILE A 194 4.01 -2.45 21.56
CA ILE A 194 4.78 -1.50 20.74
C ILE A 194 4.05 -1.37 19.41
N VAL A 195 3.46 -0.21 19.18
CA VAL A 195 2.71 0.06 17.94
C VAL A 195 3.30 1.25 17.21
N SER A 196 3.37 1.15 15.88
CA SER A 196 3.69 2.28 15.02
C SER A 196 2.49 3.22 14.96
N ARG A 197 2.69 4.51 15.21
CA ARG A 197 1.66 5.55 15.08
C ARG A 197 1.87 6.36 13.82
N LYS A 198 2.80 7.33 13.86
CA LYS A 198 3.12 8.19 12.73
C LYS A 198 4.29 7.62 11.95
N MET A 199 4.23 7.75 10.63
CA MET A 199 5.34 7.50 9.72
C MET A 199 5.33 8.55 8.61
N ASP A 200 6.45 9.23 8.43
CA ASP A 200 6.76 10.12 7.31
C ASP A 200 7.95 9.50 6.56
N ILE A 201 7.76 9.26 5.27
CA ILE A 201 8.78 8.71 4.38
C ILE A 201 9.05 9.75 3.30
N ARG A 202 10.34 10.07 3.10
CA ARG A 202 10.77 11.01 2.05
C ARG A 202 11.90 10.44 1.25
N LEU A 203 11.87 10.67 -0.05
CA LEU A 203 12.98 10.37 -0.93
C LEU A 203 14.04 11.48 -0.84
N GLY A 204 15.28 11.08 -0.61
CA GLY A 204 16.47 11.91 -0.72
C GLY A 204 17.27 11.57 -1.98
N GLN A 205 18.51 12.05 -2.06
CA GLN A 205 19.44 11.62 -3.11
C GLN A 205 20.10 10.31 -2.69
N ASP A 206 19.80 9.22 -3.40
CA ASP A 206 20.31 7.87 -3.13
C ASP A 206 19.97 7.29 -1.74
N GLU A 207 19.01 7.90 -1.03
CA GLU A 207 18.56 7.48 0.29
C GLU A 207 17.06 7.73 0.49
N ILE A 208 16.45 6.96 1.40
CA ILE A 208 15.10 7.17 1.90
C ILE A 208 15.19 7.57 3.36
N LEU A 209 14.60 8.70 3.70
CA LEU A 209 14.51 9.21 5.07
C LEU A 209 13.19 8.73 5.67
N ILE A 210 13.29 8.11 6.84
CA ILE A 210 12.12 7.66 7.61
C ILE A 210 12.08 8.38 8.95
N ARG A 211 10.91 8.89 9.32
CA ARG A 211 10.66 9.51 10.61
C ARG A 211 9.36 8.96 11.15
N GLY A 212 9.41 8.35 12.32
CA GLY A 212 8.20 7.78 12.90
C GLY A 212 8.13 7.96 14.41
N GLU A 213 7.00 7.53 14.96
CA GLU A 213 6.68 7.58 16.37
C GLU A 213 6.11 6.22 16.77
N LEU A 214 6.83 5.50 17.64
CA LEU A 214 6.30 4.33 18.32
C LEU A 214 5.49 4.77 19.54
N LEU A 215 4.41 4.08 19.86
CA LEU A 215 3.80 4.12 21.19
C LEU A 215 4.23 2.86 21.93
N MET A 216 4.95 3.05 23.03
CA MET A 216 5.33 1.98 23.95
C MET A 216 4.40 2.00 25.15
N PHE A 217 3.69 0.89 25.37
CA PHE A 217 2.98 0.61 26.60
C PHE A 217 3.68 -0.53 27.35
N CYS A 218 3.83 -0.38 28.67
CA CYS A 218 4.35 -1.43 29.54
C CYS A 218 3.57 -1.46 30.85
N MET A 219 2.99 -2.62 31.18
CA MET A 219 2.44 -2.94 32.49
C MET A 219 3.41 -3.85 33.24
N TYR A 220 3.66 -3.57 34.52
CA TYR A 220 4.66 -4.27 35.31
C TYR A 220 4.29 -4.35 36.79
N LEU A 221 4.94 -5.26 37.52
CA LEU A 221 5.00 -5.27 38.98
C LEU A 221 6.29 -4.60 39.43
N SER A 222 6.21 -3.74 40.44
CA SER A 222 7.39 -3.17 41.09
C SER A 222 8.15 -4.22 41.89
N GLY A 223 9.34 -3.86 42.40
CA GLY A 223 10.10 -4.72 43.32
C GLY A 223 9.32 -5.16 44.56
N GLU A 224 8.32 -4.38 44.99
CA GLU A 224 7.43 -4.70 46.12
C GLU A 224 6.17 -5.48 45.69
N GLY A 225 6.04 -5.80 44.40
CA GLY A 225 4.91 -6.56 43.85
C GLY A 225 3.65 -5.72 43.60
N LYS A 226 3.78 -4.38 43.54
CA LYS A 226 2.68 -3.47 43.21
C LYS A 226 2.59 -3.27 41.70
N ALA A 227 1.39 -3.40 41.15
CA ALA A 227 1.18 -3.23 39.71
C ALA A 227 1.14 -1.74 39.32
N ASP A 228 1.83 -1.39 38.23
CA ASP A 228 1.86 -0.06 37.64
C ASP A 228 2.07 -0.17 36.11
N TRP A 229 1.92 0.94 35.38
CA TRP A 229 2.07 0.99 33.93
C TRP A 229 2.74 2.29 33.45
N ILE A 230 3.28 2.27 32.24
CA ILE A 230 3.77 3.44 31.52
C ILE A 230 3.31 3.36 30.07
N GLU A 231 2.85 4.49 29.52
CA GLU A 231 2.57 4.63 28.10
C GLU A 231 3.28 5.89 27.60
N GLN A 232 4.15 5.74 26.60
CA GLN A 232 4.98 6.84 26.12
C GLN A 232 5.21 6.75 24.61
N SER A 233 5.16 7.90 23.96
CA SER A 233 5.60 8.08 22.58
C SER A 233 7.12 8.13 22.48
N VAL A 234 7.67 7.37 21.53
CA VAL A 234 9.12 7.22 21.28
C VAL A 234 9.39 7.54 19.81
N PRO A 235 9.90 8.75 19.50
CA PRO A 235 10.25 9.11 18.14
C PRO A 235 11.50 8.37 17.69
N TYR A 236 11.58 8.02 16.40
CA TYR A 236 12.78 7.51 15.76
C TYR A 236 12.98 8.16 14.39
N GLU A 237 14.23 8.25 13.98
CA GLU A 237 14.63 8.71 12.65
C GLU A 237 15.64 7.72 12.07
N GLY A 238 15.54 7.47 10.77
CA GLY A 238 16.39 6.52 10.07
C GLY A 238 16.65 6.91 8.63
N ARG A 239 17.67 6.28 8.06
CA ARG A 239 18.00 6.40 6.64
C ARG A 239 18.23 5.02 6.05
N ILE A 240 17.65 4.78 4.88
CA ILE A 240 17.79 3.54 4.14
C ILE A 240 18.49 3.86 2.82
N PRO A 241 19.69 3.32 2.56
CA PRO A 241 20.36 3.49 1.28
C PRO A 241 19.52 2.92 0.14
N CYS A 242 19.30 3.74 -0.89
CA CYS A 242 18.49 3.37 -2.05
C CYS A 242 19.05 4.07 -3.28
N GLU A 243 20.01 3.45 -3.96
CA GLU A 243 20.68 4.03 -5.13
C GLU A 243 19.69 4.32 -6.27
N GLY A 244 19.89 5.44 -6.97
CA GLY A 244 19.08 5.84 -8.12
C GLY A 244 17.81 6.61 -7.78
N VAL A 245 17.56 6.92 -6.51
CA VAL A 245 16.38 7.69 -6.08
C VAL A 245 16.72 9.17 -5.92
N SER A 246 15.72 10.02 -6.15
CA SER A 246 15.80 11.47 -5.92
C SER A 246 14.52 11.99 -5.25
N GLY A 247 14.56 13.21 -4.72
CA GLY A 247 13.40 13.85 -4.08
C GLY A 247 12.28 14.28 -5.03
N GLU A 248 12.50 14.20 -6.35
CA GLU A 248 11.49 14.53 -7.38
C GLU A 248 10.69 13.29 -7.83
N MET A 249 11.11 12.10 -7.42
CA MET A 249 10.43 10.85 -7.74
C MET A 249 9.19 10.62 -6.87
N PHE A 250 8.34 9.71 -7.33
CA PHE A 250 7.14 9.27 -6.65
C PHE A 250 7.36 7.89 -6.03
N HIS A 251 6.62 7.55 -4.98
CA HIS A 251 6.77 6.27 -4.32
C HIS A 251 5.45 5.69 -3.84
N HIS A 252 5.36 4.38 -3.95
CA HIS A 252 4.37 3.57 -3.25
C HIS A 252 5.14 2.61 -2.35
N ILE A 253 5.21 2.96 -1.06
CA ILE A 253 5.97 2.21 -0.06
C ILE A 253 4.98 1.64 0.94
N ARG A 254 4.90 0.31 1.00
CA ARG A 254 4.19 -0.41 2.05
C ARG A 254 5.17 -0.73 3.16
N TYR A 255 4.74 -0.57 4.39
CA TYR A 255 5.56 -0.89 5.55
C TYR A 255 4.74 -1.58 6.64
N SER A 256 5.44 -2.37 7.44
CA SER A 256 4.88 -3.01 8.63
C SER A 256 5.92 -3.05 9.72
N LEU A 257 5.48 -2.91 10.97
CA LEU A 257 6.33 -3.04 12.14
C LEU A 257 6.27 -4.50 12.61
N GLU A 258 7.38 -5.21 12.49
CA GLU A 258 7.53 -6.61 12.84
C GLU A 258 8.60 -6.80 13.93
N ASP A 259 8.71 -8.00 14.48
CA ASP A 259 9.73 -8.39 15.46
C ASP A 259 9.89 -7.41 16.64
N THR A 260 8.77 -6.89 17.14
CA THR A 260 8.76 -6.02 18.31
C THR A 260 9.18 -6.80 19.55
N LEU A 261 10.16 -6.25 20.26
CA LEU A 261 10.73 -6.80 21.48
C LEU A 261 10.96 -5.67 22.48
N SER A 262 10.72 -5.98 23.75
CA SER A 262 11.06 -5.11 24.86
C SER A 262 11.83 -5.87 25.92
N ASP A 263 12.82 -5.20 26.52
CA ASP A 263 13.61 -5.75 27.61
C ASP A 263 13.84 -4.70 28.69
N VAL A 264 13.95 -5.14 29.94
CA VAL A 264 14.18 -4.24 31.08
C VAL A 264 15.66 -4.28 31.44
N ARG A 265 16.25 -3.10 31.64
CA ARG A 265 17.67 -2.90 31.95
C ARG A 265 17.83 -2.00 33.18
N MET A 266 19.03 -2.10 33.76
CA MET A 266 19.45 -1.21 34.85
C MET A 266 19.74 0.19 34.31
N ASP A 267 19.39 1.21 35.08
CA ASP A 267 19.84 2.58 34.88
C ASP A 267 21.21 2.84 35.52
N GLU A 268 21.64 4.11 35.55
CA GLU A 268 22.93 4.52 36.12
C GLU A 268 23.05 4.23 37.63
N ASP A 269 21.93 4.14 38.34
CA ASP A 269 21.87 3.84 39.77
C ASP A 269 21.78 2.33 40.06
N GLY A 270 21.72 1.50 39.02
CA GLY A 270 21.61 0.05 39.13
C GLY A 270 20.18 -0.46 39.37
N GLU A 271 19.17 0.39 39.18
CA GLU A 271 17.76 0.04 39.32
C GLU A 271 17.15 -0.35 37.97
N MET A 272 16.26 -1.33 37.95
CA MET A 272 15.58 -1.80 36.74
C MET A 272 14.56 -0.75 36.24
N ARG A 273 15.04 0.27 35.52
CA ARG A 273 14.26 1.48 35.17
C ARG A 273 14.34 1.88 33.70
N VAL A 274 15.11 1.15 32.89
CA VAL A 274 15.20 1.38 31.44
C VAL A 274 14.45 0.27 30.72
N ILE A 275 13.56 0.63 29.80
CA ILE A 275 12.92 -0.32 28.88
C ILE A 275 13.55 -0.11 27.51
N GLY A 276 14.35 -1.09 27.07
CA GLY A 276 14.85 -1.16 25.70
C GLY A 276 13.74 -1.59 24.76
N ILE A 277 13.69 -0.96 23.58
CA ILE A 277 12.74 -1.22 22.50
C ILE A 277 13.55 -1.62 21.27
N GLU A 278 13.27 -2.82 20.74
CA GLU A 278 13.77 -3.24 19.44
C GLU A 278 12.58 -3.58 18.53
N ALA A 279 12.60 -3.11 17.30
CA ALA A 279 11.60 -3.47 16.29
C ALA A 279 12.21 -3.44 14.89
N THR A 280 11.61 -4.20 13.96
CA THR A 280 12.01 -4.23 12.56
C THR A 280 10.92 -3.61 11.71
N LEU A 281 11.21 -2.48 11.07
CA LEU A 281 10.34 -1.90 10.06
C LEU A 281 10.64 -2.58 8.72
N VAL A 282 9.72 -3.41 8.23
CA VAL A 282 9.83 -4.06 6.91
C VAL A 282 9.20 -3.16 5.86
N LEU A 283 9.93 -2.83 4.80
CA LEU A 283 9.46 -1.98 3.71
C LEU A 283 9.48 -2.71 2.37
N ARG A 284 8.38 -2.60 1.63
CA ARG A 284 8.29 -2.93 0.20
C ARG A 284 8.14 -1.62 -0.57
N MET A 285 9.13 -1.31 -1.40
CA MET A 285 9.31 0.00 -2.01
C MET A 285 9.24 -0.12 -3.53
N ASN A 286 8.28 0.56 -4.14
CA ASN A 286 8.29 0.86 -5.57
C ASN A 286 8.42 2.37 -5.74
N ILE A 287 9.44 2.80 -6.48
CA ILE A 287 9.77 4.19 -6.72
C ILE A 287 9.72 4.45 -8.21
N TYR A 288 9.04 5.52 -8.59
CA TYR A 288 8.67 5.83 -9.96
C TYR A 288 9.19 7.20 -10.37
N GLU A 289 9.53 7.32 -11.63
CA GLU A 289 9.85 8.58 -12.30
C GLU A 289 8.79 8.88 -13.36
N GLU A 290 8.38 10.13 -13.48
CA GLU A 290 7.59 10.58 -14.62
C GLU A 290 8.51 10.97 -15.76
N GLU A 291 8.19 10.51 -16.96
CA GLU A 291 8.96 10.80 -18.16
C GLU A 291 8.05 11.21 -19.31
N GLU A 292 8.25 12.43 -19.83
CA GLU A 292 7.63 12.86 -21.09
C GLU A 292 8.32 12.13 -22.25
N THR A 293 7.54 11.42 -23.05
CA THR A 293 8.03 10.66 -24.20
C THR A 293 7.14 10.83 -25.42
N GLU A 294 7.70 10.61 -26.59
CA GLU A 294 6.97 10.62 -27.86
C GLU A 294 6.95 9.24 -28.47
N ILE A 295 5.76 8.79 -28.84
CA ILE A 295 5.52 7.45 -29.36
C ILE A 295 5.16 7.52 -30.83
N LEU A 296 5.68 6.59 -31.62
CA LEU A 296 5.39 6.50 -33.04
C LEU A 296 4.01 5.84 -33.24
N ARG A 297 3.00 6.65 -33.56
CA ARG A 297 1.61 6.20 -33.76
C ARG A 297 1.31 5.74 -35.16
N ASP A 298 1.90 6.40 -36.14
CA ASP A 298 1.72 6.07 -37.55
C ASP A 298 2.94 6.50 -38.36
N MET A 299 3.10 5.91 -39.54
CA MET A 299 4.10 6.31 -40.52
C MET A 299 3.62 6.06 -41.95
N TYR A 300 4.23 6.78 -42.90
CA TYR A 300 4.13 6.47 -44.33
C TYR A 300 5.38 6.99 -45.07
N SER A 301 5.61 6.48 -46.27
CA SER A 301 6.61 6.99 -47.21
C SER A 301 5.94 7.40 -48.52
N LEU A 302 6.59 8.31 -49.23
CA LEU A 302 6.21 8.68 -50.60
C LEU A 302 6.95 7.85 -51.67
N GLU A 303 7.97 7.08 -51.28
CA GLU A 303 8.78 6.25 -52.18
C GLU A 303 8.32 4.78 -52.21
N GLU A 304 7.94 4.22 -51.06
CA GLU A 304 7.46 2.84 -50.94
C GLU A 304 6.19 2.74 -50.07
N GLU A 305 5.41 1.68 -50.28
CA GLU A 305 4.25 1.38 -49.45
C GLU A 305 4.71 0.77 -48.12
N CYS A 306 4.47 1.47 -47.02
CA CYS A 306 4.76 1.00 -45.67
C CYS A 306 3.53 0.33 -45.05
N THR A 307 3.70 -0.89 -44.54
CA THR A 307 2.72 -1.60 -43.71
C THR A 307 3.35 -1.99 -42.39
N PHE A 308 2.60 -1.90 -41.30
CA PHE A 308 3.11 -2.21 -39.97
C PHE A 308 2.13 -3.01 -39.13
N GLU A 309 2.68 -3.76 -38.18
CA GLU A 309 1.95 -4.53 -37.18
C GLU A 309 1.97 -3.77 -35.85
N THR A 310 0.88 -3.86 -35.09
CA THR A 310 0.76 -3.25 -33.76
C THR A 310 0.44 -4.30 -32.71
N GLN A 311 0.92 -4.06 -31.49
CA GLN A 311 0.55 -4.81 -30.29
C GLN A 311 -0.07 -3.86 -29.26
N ASP A 312 -1.21 -4.24 -28.70
CA ASP A 312 -1.84 -3.47 -27.63
C ASP A 312 -1.12 -3.72 -26.31
N THR A 313 -0.78 -2.63 -25.62
CA THR A 313 -0.18 -2.61 -24.29
C THR A 313 -0.83 -1.51 -23.45
N VAL A 314 -0.57 -1.50 -22.15
CA VAL A 314 -1.13 -0.51 -21.21
C VAL A 314 0.00 0.08 -20.40
N PHE A 315 0.17 1.39 -20.48
CA PHE A 315 1.10 2.14 -19.65
C PHE A 315 0.37 2.89 -18.53
N GLU A 316 1.12 3.42 -17.58
CA GLU A 316 0.59 4.16 -16.44
C GLU A 316 1.01 5.63 -16.51
N GLU A 317 0.13 6.53 -16.07
CA GLU A 317 0.40 7.94 -15.80
C GLU A 317 0.00 8.23 -14.34
N LEU A 318 0.80 9.02 -13.62
CA LEU A 318 0.46 9.37 -12.24
C LEU A 318 -0.68 10.39 -12.24
N LEU A 319 -1.68 10.16 -11.39
CA LEU A 319 -2.74 11.13 -11.11
C LEU A 319 -2.50 11.83 -9.77
N MET A 320 -2.12 11.08 -8.74
CA MET A 320 -1.94 11.62 -7.38
C MET A 320 -1.10 10.67 -6.52
N GLN A 321 -0.24 11.24 -5.67
CA GLN A 321 0.28 10.60 -4.47
C GLN A 321 -0.12 11.44 -3.25
N ASN A 322 -0.83 10.85 -2.29
CA ASN A 322 -1.37 11.60 -1.15
C ASN A 322 -1.44 10.74 0.11
N GLN A 323 -1.27 11.37 1.27
CA GLN A 323 -1.57 10.81 2.59
C GLN A 323 -2.82 11.50 3.17
N SER A 324 -3.97 10.85 2.99
CA SER A 324 -5.26 11.40 3.43
C SER A 324 -5.58 10.99 4.87
N ARG A 325 -6.24 11.88 5.62
CA ARG A 325 -6.55 11.66 7.05
C ARG A 325 -8.04 11.75 7.33
N CYS A 326 -8.62 10.66 7.82
CA CYS A 326 -9.98 10.62 8.34
C CYS A 326 -9.95 10.80 9.87
N LYS A 327 -10.65 11.82 10.37
CA LYS A 327 -10.78 12.05 11.82
C LYS A 327 -12.09 11.46 12.31
N LEU A 328 -12.02 10.55 13.26
CA LEU A 328 -13.16 9.96 13.95
C LEU A 328 -13.23 10.50 15.37
N SER A 329 -14.42 10.93 15.78
CA SER A 329 -14.68 11.40 17.14
C SER A 329 -16.05 10.91 17.57
N GLU A 330 -16.08 9.87 18.39
CA GLU A 330 -17.30 9.18 18.78
C GLU A 330 -17.42 9.12 20.29
N ARG A 331 -18.66 9.24 20.80
CA ARG A 331 -18.97 9.01 22.21
C ARG A 331 -19.74 7.70 22.33
N LEU A 332 -19.08 6.71 22.92
CA LEU A 332 -19.66 5.40 23.16
C LEU A 332 -20.29 5.35 24.55
N ALA A 333 -21.58 5.03 24.62
CA ALA A 333 -22.25 4.72 25.87
C ALA A 333 -21.98 3.25 26.23
N LEU A 334 -21.31 3.02 27.35
CA LEU A 334 -20.88 1.71 27.83
C LEU A 334 -21.38 1.50 29.26
N PRO A 335 -22.67 1.17 29.46
CA PRO A 335 -23.24 0.94 30.80
C PRO A 335 -22.58 -0.23 31.55
N GLU A 336 -21.91 -1.15 30.84
CA GLU A 336 -21.09 -2.19 31.47
C GLU A 336 -19.83 -1.66 32.18
N LEU A 337 -19.37 -0.45 31.82
CA LEU A 337 -18.42 0.32 32.62
C LEU A 337 -19.22 0.90 33.77
N LYS A 338 -19.21 0.18 34.90
CA LYS A 338 -19.85 0.62 36.14
C LYS A 338 -19.17 1.91 36.65
N GLU A 339 -19.75 2.54 37.69
CA GLU A 339 -19.19 3.75 38.33
C GLU A 339 -17.81 3.58 38.96
N ASP A 340 -17.26 2.36 39.02
CA ASP A 340 -15.97 2.05 39.63
C ASP A 340 -14.78 2.17 38.68
N VAL A 341 -14.98 2.43 37.37
CA VAL A 341 -13.86 2.62 36.43
C VAL A 341 -13.17 3.96 36.70
N LEU A 342 -11.90 3.90 37.09
CA LEU A 342 -11.10 5.05 37.49
C LEU A 342 -10.36 5.69 36.30
N GLN A 343 -9.77 4.86 35.43
CA GLN A 343 -8.91 5.34 34.36
C GLN A 343 -8.76 4.31 33.23
N ILE A 344 -8.71 4.78 31.98
CA ILE A 344 -8.21 4.01 30.83
C ILE A 344 -6.69 4.14 30.78
N ILE A 345 -5.99 3.01 30.70
CA ILE A 345 -4.52 2.96 30.83
C ILE A 345 -3.80 2.58 29.55
N HIS A 346 -4.50 1.99 28.58
CA HIS A 346 -3.96 1.64 27.27
C HIS A 346 -5.09 1.43 26.26
N SER A 347 -4.86 1.78 25.00
CA SER A 347 -5.84 1.64 23.92
C SER A 347 -5.15 1.23 22.61
N GLN A 348 -5.81 0.33 21.88
CA GLN A 348 -5.35 -0.24 20.62
C GLN A 348 -6.44 -0.11 19.55
N GLY A 349 -6.00 0.03 18.30
CA GLY A 349 -6.90 0.15 17.16
C GLY A 349 -6.32 -0.52 15.92
N ASN A 350 -7.17 -1.17 15.13
CA ASN A 350 -6.81 -1.75 13.83
C ASN A 350 -7.90 -1.43 12.80
N ILE A 351 -7.49 -1.07 11.58
CA ILE A 351 -8.39 -0.75 10.48
C ILE A 351 -8.63 -1.99 9.64
N GLN A 352 -9.90 -2.33 9.46
CA GLN A 352 -10.35 -3.26 8.44
C GLN A 352 -11.06 -2.48 7.33
N VAL A 353 -10.45 -2.40 6.16
CA VAL A 353 -11.11 -1.84 4.97
C VAL A 353 -12.08 -2.89 4.41
N GLU A 354 -13.34 -2.52 4.25
CA GLU A 354 -14.39 -3.40 3.72
C GLU A 354 -14.68 -3.12 2.25
N SER A 355 -14.61 -1.85 1.81
CA SER A 355 -14.78 -1.51 0.41
C SER A 355 -13.95 -0.31 -0.03
N GLU A 356 -13.50 -0.37 -1.28
CA GLU A 356 -12.82 0.71 -2.00
C GLU A 356 -13.55 0.90 -3.34
N GLN A 357 -14.16 2.06 -3.55
CA GLN A 357 -14.98 2.34 -4.73
C GLN A 357 -14.53 3.63 -5.41
N HIS A 358 -14.26 3.55 -6.72
CA HIS A 358 -14.00 4.73 -7.53
C HIS A 358 -15.34 5.38 -7.89
N VAL A 359 -15.48 6.64 -7.47
CA VAL A 359 -16.64 7.49 -7.74
C VAL A 359 -16.15 8.75 -8.49
N GLN A 360 -17.06 9.52 -9.06
CA GLN A 360 -16.71 10.70 -9.86
C GLN A 360 -15.88 11.73 -9.07
N GLU A 361 -16.10 11.82 -7.75
CA GLU A 361 -15.41 12.75 -6.85
C GLU A 361 -14.13 12.19 -6.22
N GLY A 362 -13.74 10.94 -6.51
CA GLY A 362 -12.51 10.31 -6.01
C GLY A 362 -12.70 8.86 -5.54
N ILE A 363 -12.03 8.48 -4.45
CA ILE A 363 -12.06 7.11 -3.91
C ILE A 363 -12.85 7.10 -2.61
N ARG A 364 -13.96 6.34 -2.56
CA ARG A 364 -14.69 6.09 -1.32
C ARG A 364 -14.13 4.85 -0.63
N VAL A 365 -13.71 5.03 0.62
CA VAL A 365 -13.21 3.97 1.48
C VAL A 365 -14.18 3.79 2.64
N GLU A 366 -14.70 2.57 2.78
CA GLU A 366 -15.56 2.18 3.89
C GLU A 366 -14.90 1.04 4.66
N GLY A 367 -15.08 1.04 5.97
CA GLY A 367 -14.50 0.01 6.81
C GLY A 367 -14.82 0.17 8.28
N ILE A 368 -14.11 -0.60 9.09
CA ILE A 368 -14.30 -0.70 10.53
C ILE A 368 -12.97 -0.42 11.24
N LEU A 369 -13.00 0.48 12.22
CA LEU A 369 -11.96 0.58 13.25
C LEU A 369 -12.33 -0.36 14.38
N HIS A 370 -11.58 -1.46 14.51
CA HIS A 370 -11.62 -2.33 15.69
C HIS A 370 -10.86 -1.66 16.81
N LEU A 371 -11.47 -1.57 17.99
CA LEU A 371 -10.93 -0.85 19.14
C LEU A 371 -10.96 -1.72 20.38
N SER A 372 -9.88 -1.68 21.15
CA SER A 372 -9.85 -2.25 22.49
C SER A 372 -9.11 -1.35 23.45
N PHE A 373 -9.51 -1.35 24.72
CA PHE A 373 -8.77 -0.63 25.76
C PHE A 373 -8.76 -1.38 27.08
N LEU A 374 -7.68 -1.16 27.84
CA LEU A 374 -7.47 -1.65 29.19
C LEU A 374 -7.75 -0.52 30.18
N TYR A 375 -8.42 -0.82 31.28
CA TYR A 375 -8.80 0.16 32.29
C TYR A 375 -8.64 -0.39 33.72
N VAL A 376 -8.56 0.54 34.68
CA VAL A 376 -8.47 0.27 36.11
C VAL A 376 -9.77 0.59 36.81
N ARG A 377 -10.16 -0.23 37.78
CA ARG A 377 -11.34 -0.07 38.66
C ARG A 377 -10.94 0.18 40.10
N GLY A 378 -11.85 0.77 40.87
CA GLY A 378 -11.74 0.91 42.33
C GLY A 378 -12.08 -0.36 43.13
N ASP A 379 -12.04 -1.53 42.49
CA ASP A 379 -12.21 -2.83 43.13
C ASP A 379 -10.83 -3.41 43.44
N ASP A 380 -10.50 -3.56 44.73
CA ASP A 380 -9.20 -4.07 45.17
C ASP A 380 -8.99 -5.56 44.83
N ILE A 381 -10.07 -6.31 44.58
CA ILE A 381 -10.01 -7.73 44.20
C ILE A 381 -9.90 -7.86 42.69
N GLU A 382 -10.63 -7.03 41.94
CA GLU A 382 -10.65 -7.03 40.47
C GLU A 382 -10.31 -5.64 39.87
N PRO A 383 -9.07 -5.16 40.06
CA PRO A 383 -8.70 -3.80 39.71
C PRO A 383 -8.54 -3.55 38.21
N TYR A 384 -8.50 -4.59 37.37
CA TYR A 384 -8.26 -4.46 35.92
C TYR A 384 -9.39 -5.06 35.09
N GLY A 385 -9.72 -4.39 33.98
CA GLY A 385 -10.62 -4.91 32.98
C GLY A 385 -10.27 -4.41 31.60
N SER A 386 -10.81 -5.09 30.59
CA SER A 386 -10.70 -4.70 29.19
C SER A 386 -12.07 -4.55 28.55
N TRP A 387 -12.12 -3.79 27.46
CA TRP A 387 -13.29 -3.65 26.61
C TRP A 387 -12.87 -3.73 25.14
N GLN A 388 -13.74 -4.27 24.30
CA GLN A 388 -13.53 -4.38 22.86
C GLN A 388 -14.82 -3.96 22.12
N GLY A 389 -14.66 -3.30 20.98
CA GLY A 389 -15.78 -2.96 20.11
C GLY A 389 -15.32 -2.38 18.78
N ILE A 390 -16.28 -1.86 18.01
CA ILE A 390 -16.07 -1.45 16.63
C ILE A 390 -16.64 -0.06 16.37
N LEU A 391 -15.98 0.68 15.48
CA LEU A 391 -16.44 1.97 14.96
C LEU A 391 -16.40 1.93 13.43
N PRO A 392 -17.56 1.89 12.75
CA PRO A 392 -17.58 1.98 11.29
C PRO A 392 -17.18 3.39 10.83
N PHE A 393 -16.56 3.48 9.67
CA PHE A 393 -16.22 4.74 9.03
C PHE A 393 -16.50 4.70 7.53
N SER A 394 -16.74 5.89 6.97
CA SER A 394 -16.81 6.14 5.53
C SER A 394 -16.04 7.42 5.24
N TYR A 395 -15.11 7.36 4.31
CA TYR A 395 -14.25 8.48 3.97
C TYR A 395 -14.08 8.60 2.45
N LEU A 396 -14.14 9.84 1.95
CA LEU A 396 -13.91 10.16 0.55
C LEU A 396 -12.51 10.79 0.43
N ILE A 397 -11.65 10.12 -0.34
CA ILE A 397 -10.37 10.67 -0.77
C ILE A 397 -10.64 11.42 -2.08
N GLU A 398 -10.61 12.74 -2.01
CA GLU A 398 -11.07 13.61 -3.08
C GLU A 398 -10.11 13.61 -4.28
N TYR A 399 -10.65 13.33 -5.45
CA TYR A 399 -10.02 13.55 -6.75
C TYR A 399 -11.12 13.91 -7.76
N PRO A 400 -11.36 15.21 -8.03
CA PRO A 400 -12.39 15.65 -8.96
C PRO A 400 -12.15 15.09 -10.37
N ASP A 401 -13.24 14.73 -11.05
CA ASP A 401 -13.21 14.23 -12.43
C ASP A 401 -12.37 12.95 -12.58
N MET A 402 -12.58 12.00 -11.66
CA MET A 402 -11.93 10.69 -11.64
C MET A 402 -12.06 9.96 -12.99
N PRO A 403 -10.94 9.61 -13.66
CA PRO A 403 -10.98 8.86 -14.91
C PRO A 403 -11.58 7.46 -14.73
N GLU A 404 -12.31 6.96 -15.74
CA GLU A 404 -12.90 5.60 -15.70
C GLU A 404 -11.83 4.49 -15.59
N ASP A 405 -10.65 4.71 -16.21
CA ASP A 405 -9.54 3.77 -16.26
C ASP A 405 -8.51 4.00 -15.13
N ALA A 406 -8.92 4.66 -14.04
CA ALA A 406 -8.04 4.90 -12.91
C ALA A 406 -7.82 3.63 -12.08
N GLN A 407 -6.62 3.48 -11.52
CA GLN A 407 -6.29 2.46 -10.54
C GLN A 407 -5.63 3.08 -9.32
N SER A 408 -5.99 2.55 -8.16
CA SER A 408 -5.47 2.98 -6.87
C SER A 408 -4.74 1.84 -6.17
N SER A 409 -3.61 2.17 -5.57
CA SER A 409 -3.00 1.37 -4.52
C SER A 409 -3.12 2.14 -3.21
N LEU A 410 -3.85 1.55 -2.26
CA LEU A 410 -4.12 2.13 -0.95
C LEU A 410 -3.49 1.27 0.16
N SER A 411 -2.90 1.93 1.15
CA SER A 411 -2.50 1.35 2.44
C SER A 411 -3.12 2.17 3.57
N SER A 412 -3.56 1.52 4.65
CA SER A 412 -4.24 2.18 5.77
C SER A 412 -3.59 1.87 7.11
N HIS A 413 -3.51 2.87 7.99
CA HIS A 413 -3.00 2.70 9.35
C HIS A 413 -3.65 3.66 10.35
N VAL A 414 -3.64 3.29 11.63
CA VAL A 414 -4.11 4.18 12.71
C VAL A 414 -2.97 5.12 13.11
N GLU A 415 -3.03 6.37 12.67
CA GLU A 415 -2.00 7.36 12.97
C GLU A 415 -2.09 7.83 14.44
N GLN A 416 -3.31 7.98 14.95
CA GLN A 416 -3.56 8.42 16.33
C GLN A 416 -4.78 7.71 16.90
N LEU A 417 -4.69 7.33 18.17
CA LEU A 417 -5.82 6.82 18.94
C LEU A 417 -5.73 7.32 20.38
N ALA A 418 -6.84 7.87 20.87
CA ALA A 418 -7.03 8.24 22.26
C ALA A 418 -8.45 7.85 22.70
N VAL A 419 -8.54 7.14 23.82
CA VAL A 419 -9.80 6.81 24.47
C VAL A 419 -9.79 7.38 25.87
N THR A 420 -10.77 8.21 26.21
CA THR A 420 -10.87 8.87 27.51
C THR A 420 -12.24 8.67 28.13
N LEU A 421 -12.31 8.59 29.46
CA LEU A 421 -13.60 8.52 30.16
C LEU A 421 -14.42 9.79 29.93
N ALA A 422 -15.70 9.62 29.66
CA ALA A 422 -16.67 10.69 29.40
C ALA A 422 -17.86 10.59 30.37
N GLY A 423 -17.56 10.59 31.67
CA GLY A 423 -18.49 10.24 32.75
C GLY A 423 -18.22 8.82 33.27
N SER A 424 -19.18 8.25 33.98
CA SER A 424 -19.09 6.89 34.54
C SER A 424 -19.42 5.79 33.53
N GLU A 425 -20.36 6.04 32.61
CA GLU A 425 -20.91 5.02 31.70
C GLU A 425 -20.64 5.34 30.22
N ALA A 426 -19.60 6.13 29.92
CA ALA A 426 -19.28 6.47 28.55
C ALA A 426 -17.79 6.76 28.36
N VAL A 427 -17.32 6.56 27.13
CA VAL A 427 -15.98 6.93 26.68
C VAL A 427 -16.06 7.83 25.46
N GLU A 428 -15.11 8.73 25.34
CA GLU A 428 -14.86 9.51 24.13
C GLU A 428 -13.68 8.86 23.39
N VAL A 429 -13.91 8.46 22.14
CA VAL A 429 -12.89 7.92 21.23
C VAL A 429 -12.53 9.00 20.23
N LYS A 430 -11.24 9.31 20.13
CA LYS A 430 -10.67 10.18 19.10
C LYS A 430 -9.60 9.41 18.33
N ALA A 431 -9.82 9.22 17.03
CA ALA A 431 -8.89 8.53 16.16
C ALA A 431 -8.58 9.33 14.90
N VAL A 432 -7.36 9.18 14.40
CA VAL A 432 -6.95 9.65 13.07
C VAL A 432 -6.54 8.43 12.28
N LEU A 433 -7.35 8.08 11.27
CA LEU A 433 -7.04 7.04 10.31
C LEU A 433 -6.31 7.68 9.13
N ALA A 434 -5.19 7.10 8.71
CA ALA A 434 -4.41 7.57 7.58
C ALA A 434 -4.48 6.58 6.43
N PHE A 435 -4.60 7.13 5.22
CA PHE A 435 -4.66 6.39 3.97
C PHE A 435 -3.57 6.91 3.03
N ASP A 436 -2.55 6.09 2.81
CA ASP A 436 -1.50 6.34 1.82
C ASP A 436 -2.01 5.87 0.46
N VAL A 437 -2.25 6.82 -0.45
CA VAL A 437 -2.86 6.57 -1.76
C VAL A 437 -1.87 6.89 -2.86
N PHE A 438 -1.74 5.95 -3.78
CA PHE A 438 -1.06 6.12 -5.04
C PHE A 438 -2.05 5.85 -6.18
N LEU A 439 -2.42 6.91 -6.89
CA LEU A 439 -3.45 6.89 -7.92
C LEU A 439 -2.82 7.07 -9.30
N ARG A 440 -3.17 6.18 -10.22
CA ARG A 440 -2.63 6.10 -11.58
C ARG A 440 -3.77 6.02 -12.59
N LYS A 441 -3.50 6.46 -13.81
CA LYS A 441 -4.37 6.27 -14.97
C LYS A 441 -3.76 5.22 -15.89
N MET A 442 -4.57 4.25 -16.31
CA MET A 442 -4.18 3.29 -17.32
C MET A 442 -4.34 3.91 -18.71
N ILE A 443 -3.28 3.83 -19.53
CA ILE A 443 -3.28 4.36 -20.89
C ILE A 443 -3.08 3.21 -21.89
N PRO A 444 -4.16 2.75 -22.54
CA PRO A 444 -4.06 1.79 -23.63
C PRO A 444 -3.29 2.39 -24.83
N VAL A 445 -2.30 1.67 -25.32
CA VAL A 445 -1.44 2.07 -26.44
C VAL A 445 -1.23 0.90 -27.39
N SER A 446 -1.59 1.07 -28.66
CA SER A 446 -1.15 0.18 -29.73
C SER A 446 0.25 0.58 -30.19
N VAL A 447 1.25 -0.20 -29.83
CA VAL A 447 2.67 0.04 -30.15
C VAL A 447 3.01 -0.65 -31.47
N ILE A 448 3.67 0.06 -32.38
CA ILE A 448 4.17 -0.53 -33.63
C ILE A 448 5.31 -1.49 -33.32
N THR A 449 5.16 -2.76 -33.65
CA THR A 449 6.17 -3.80 -33.36
C THR A 449 6.94 -4.22 -34.59
N LYS A 450 6.42 -4.00 -35.80
CA LYS A 450 7.11 -4.39 -37.03
C LYS A 450 6.70 -3.50 -38.19
N VAL A 451 7.64 -3.22 -39.09
CA VAL A 451 7.43 -2.40 -40.29
C VAL A 451 8.04 -3.11 -41.50
N GLU A 452 7.20 -3.32 -42.51
CA GLU A 452 7.56 -3.85 -43.82
C GLU A 452 7.33 -2.80 -44.90
N THR A 453 8.20 -2.77 -45.91
CA THR A 453 8.02 -1.93 -47.09
C THR A 453 7.99 -2.77 -48.35
N LYS A 454 7.23 -2.29 -49.33
CA LYS A 454 7.19 -2.86 -50.68
C LYS A 454 7.06 -1.73 -51.71
N PRO A 455 7.56 -1.93 -52.94
CA PRO A 455 7.38 -0.95 -54.01
C PRO A 455 5.90 -0.65 -54.26
N PHE A 456 5.57 0.59 -54.58
CA PHE A 456 4.22 0.96 -55.00
C PHE A 456 3.81 0.26 -56.29
N ASP A 457 2.52 -0.02 -56.42
CA ASP A 457 1.91 -0.38 -57.70
C ASP A 457 1.90 0.86 -58.63
N MET A 458 2.80 0.85 -59.61
CA MET A 458 2.98 1.95 -60.55
C MET A 458 1.74 2.20 -61.42
N GLU A 459 0.95 1.18 -61.75
CA GLU A 459 -0.26 1.34 -62.57
C GLU A 459 -1.34 2.08 -61.77
N ALA A 460 -1.60 1.61 -60.54
CA ALA A 460 -2.55 2.26 -59.64
C ALA A 460 -2.13 3.69 -59.28
N LEU A 461 -0.82 3.96 -59.16
CA LEU A 461 -0.30 5.29 -58.85
C LEU A 461 -0.44 6.27 -60.02
N ALA A 462 -0.40 5.78 -61.27
CA ALA A 462 -0.54 6.58 -62.49
C ALA A 462 -1.99 6.98 -62.78
N GLU A 463 -2.97 6.16 -62.36
CA GLU A 463 -4.39 6.49 -62.49
C GLU A 463 -4.86 7.54 -61.48
N ARG A 464 -4.08 7.79 -60.41
CA ARG A 464 -4.43 8.79 -59.39
C ARG A 464 -4.28 10.22 -59.93
N PRO A 465 -5.28 11.10 -59.73
CA PRO A 465 -5.20 12.49 -60.15
C PRO A 465 -4.07 13.23 -59.41
N GLY A 466 -3.26 14.00 -60.14
CA GLY A 466 -2.15 14.77 -59.57
C GLY A 466 -2.58 16.02 -58.79
N ILE A 467 -3.82 16.49 -59.01
CA ILE A 467 -4.42 17.62 -58.31
C ILE A 467 -5.82 17.21 -57.88
N VAL A 468 -6.12 17.33 -56.59
CA VAL A 468 -7.43 16.99 -56.01
C VAL A 468 -7.96 18.17 -55.21
N GLY A 469 -9.20 18.58 -55.48
CA GLY A 469 -9.96 19.41 -54.56
C GLY A 469 -10.72 18.50 -53.59
N HIS A 470 -10.34 18.52 -52.32
CA HIS A 470 -10.95 17.70 -51.27
C HIS A 470 -11.81 18.55 -50.33
N ILE A 471 -12.92 17.99 -49.87
CA ILE A 471 -13.74 18.60 -48.80
C ILE A 471 -13.59 17.72 -47.57
N VAL A 472 -13.03 18.27 -46.51
CA VAL A 472 -12.72 17.55 -45.27
C VAL A 472 -13.99 16.95 -44.68
N ARG A 473 -13.95 15.66 -44.39
CA ARG A 473 -15.04 14.89 -43.80
C ARG A 473 -14.86 14.76 -42.29
N ASP A 474 -15.87 14.22 -41.64
CA ASP A 474 -15.78 13.91 -40.22
C ASP A 474 -14.72 12.81 -39.98
N GLY A 475 -13.84 13.03 -39.01
CA GLY A 475 -12.71 12.13 -38.67
C GLY A 475 -11.45 12.24 -39.55
N GLU A 476 -11.43 13.10 -40.57
CA GLU A 476 -10.23 13.36 -41.37
C GLU A 476 -9.35 14.44 -40.72
N ASP A 477 -8.03 14.24 -40.78
CA ASP A 477 -7.02 15.20 -40.33
C ASP A 477 -5.96 15.41 -41.43
N MET A 478 -5.12 16.44 -41.28
CA MET A 478 -4.08 16.73 -42.28
C MET A 478 -3.16 15.54 -42.55
N TRP A 479 -2.88 14.74 -41.52
CA TRP A 479 -2.06 13.54 -41.63
C TRP A 479 -2.69 12.47 -42.53
N SER A 480 -3.94 12.09 -42.26
CA SER A 480 -4.67 11.09 -43.04
C SER A 480 -4.87 11.54 -44.48
N LEU A 481 -5.11 12.84 -44.71
CA LEU A 481 -5.18 13.40 -46.07
C LEU A 481 -3.83 13.36 -46.78
N ALA A 482 -2.74 13.76 -46.12
CA ALA A 482 -1.40 13.69 -46.68
C ALA A 482 -1.02 12.27 -47.11
N LYS A 483 -1.23 11.31 -46.20
CA LYS A 483 -1.02 9.87 -46.45
C LYS A 483 -1.90 9.33 -47.58
N GLN A 484 -3.19 9.69 -47.60
CA GLN A 484 -4.13 9.24 -48.64
C GLN A 484 -3.74 9.73 -50.03
N TYR A 485 -3.34 11.00 -50.13
CA TYR A 485 -3.06 11.67 -51.39
C TYR A 485 -1.59 11.64 -51.81
N MET A 486 -0.73 10.90 -51.08
CA MET A 486 0.70 10.76 -51.39
C MET A 486 1.39 12.14 -51.47
N THR A 487 1.24 12.91 -50.40
CA THR A 487 1.86 14.22 -50.22
C THR A 487 2.24 14.40 -48.75
N THR A 488 2.74 15.57 -48.37
CA THR A 488 3.09 15.91 -46.99
C THR A 488 2.09 16.86 -46.34
N VAL A 489 2.05 16.87 -45.01
CA VAL A 489 1.26 17.85 -44.24
C VAL A 489 1.70 19.27 -44.59
N ASP A 490 3.01 19.50 -44.64
CA ASP A 490 3.58 20.79 -45.03
C ASP A 490 3.24 21.15 -46.49
N GLY A 491 3.27 20.18 -47.41
CA GLY A 491 2.86 20.39 -48.80
C GLY A 491 1.41 20.86 -48.90
N ILE A 492 0.47 20.22 -48.18
CA ILE A 492 -0.93 20.67 -48.14
C ILE A 492 -1.03 22.09 -47.55
N ARG A 493 -0.30 22.38 -46.46
CA ARG A 493 -0.33 23.71 -45.83
C ARG A 493 0.16 24.81 -46.76
N GLU A 494 1.28 24.60 -47.44
CA GLU A 494 1.89 25.59 -48.32
C GLU A 494 0.96 25.95 -49.48
N ILE A 495 0.37 24.94 -50.14
CA ILE A 495 -0.55 25.14 -51.28
C ILE A 495 -1.80 25.91 -50.88
N ASN A 496 -2.30 25.67 -49.66
CA ASN A 496 -3.53 26.29 -49.16
C ASN A 496 -3.28 27.56 -48.33
N GLY A 497 -2.02 27.97 -48.14
CA GLY A 497 -1.65 29.14 -47.34
C GLY A 497 -2.08 29.03 -45.86
N LEU A 498 -1.95 27.84 -45.27
CA LEU A 498 -2.42 27.53 -43.92
C LEU A 498 -1.30 27.65 -42.88
N ASP A 499 -1.51 28.51 -41.88
CA ASP A 499 -0.58 28.71 -40.76
C ASP A 499 -0.66 27.59 -39.70
N SER A 500 -1.67 26.72 -39.74
CA SER A 500 -1.86 25.62 -38.79
C SER A 500 -2.30 24.31 -39.47
N GLU A 501 -2.11 23.19 -38.77
CA GLU A 501 -2.54 21.85 -39.20
C GLU A 501 -4.00 21.52 -38.87
N ASN A 502 -4.70 22.44 -38.19
CA ASN A 502 -6.09 22.22 -37.77
C ASN A 502 -7.04 22.40 -38.96
N VAL A 503 -7.68 21.32 -39.37
CA VAL A 503 -8.74 21.30 -40.39
C VAL A 503 -10.07 20.90 -39.76
N ARG A 504 -11.17 21.45 -40.30
CA ARG A 504 -12.53 21.17 -39.83
C ARG A 504 -13.36 20.56 -40.95
N THR A 505 -14.35 19.77 -40.58
CA THR A 505 -15.32 19.21 -41.52
C THR A 505 -15.96 20.33 -42.36
N GLY A 506 -15.92 20.16 -43.68
CA GLY A 506 -16.41 21.13 -44.67
C GLY A 506 -15.34 22.04 -45.27
N ASP A 507 -14.13 22.07 -44.71
CA ASP A 507 -13.01 22.83 -45.28
C ASP A 507 -12.64 22.30 -46.67
N LYS A 508 -12.30 23.22 -47.57
CA LYS A 508 -11.94 22.90 -48.95
C LYS A 508 -10.43 23.04 -49.11
N LEU A 509 -9.78 21.92 -49.42
CA LEU A 509 -8.32 21.86 -49.58
C LEU A 509 -7.98 21.52 -51.02
N LEU A 510 -7.01 22.23 -51.57
CA LEU A 510 -6.33 21.86 -52.79
C LEU A 510 -5.13 20.99 -52.43
N ILE A 511 -5.12 19.74 -52.87
CA ILE A 511 -4.08 18.76 -52.54
C ILE A 511 -3.36 18.37 -53.83
N LEU A 512 -2.04 18.59 -53.84
CA LEU A 512 -1.17 18.16 -54.93
C LEU A 512 -0.44 16.89 -54.50
N LYS A 513 -0.44 15.90 -55.40
CA LYS A 513 0.42 14.73 -55.26
C LYS A 513 1.87 15.18 -55.39
N GLU A 514 2.71 14.83 -54.42
CA GLU A 514 4.12 15.22 -54.42
C GLU A 514 4.86 14.28 -55.39
N ASN A 515 5.25 14.81 -56.55
CA ASN A 515 5.80 13.99 -57.62
C ASN A 515 7.20 13.49 -57.25
N MET A 516 7.35 12.16 -57.23
CA MET A 516 8.58 11.54 -57.73
C MET A 516 8.80 12.05 -59.17
N SER A 517 9.73 12.98 -59.33
CA SER A 517 10.33 13.36 -60.63
C SER A 517 9.37 13.87 -61.70
N ILE A 518 8.87 15.10 -61.57
CA ILE A 518 8.57 15.93 -62.75
C ILE A 518 9.40 17.21 -62.66
N LEU A 519 10.69 17.08 -62.97
CA LEU A 519 11.52 18.12 -63.57
C LEU A 519 12.75 17.49 -64.23
#